data_AF-A0A7Y2HNA8-F1
#
_entry.id   AF-A0A7Y2HNA8-F1
#
_cell.length_a   1.000
_cell.length_b   1.000
_cell.length_c   1.000
_cell.angle_alpha   90.00
_cell.angle_beta   90.00
_cell.angle_gamma   90.00
#
_symmetry.space_group_name_H-M   'P 1'
#
loop_
_entity.id
_entity.type
_entity.pdbx_description
1 polymer ?
#
loop_
_entity_poly.entity_id
_entity_poly.type
_entity_poly.pdbx_seq_one_letter_code
_entity_poly.pdbx_strand_id
1 'polypeptide(L)'
;VRPFDRLTYLARIGAVWGASSDAEAFQSLLDPANCETNAACSVYLAPALAQTGRWDDADAVVTRTRALVDRQMEAGDSSGLIFADVAEGRTAVVRGDDARARRLLDPWKDSYSIFGEFARSGLAEVARREERWTAAVGFYSGLLGGYSRPLGLYGLAKVAEARGDDDEARRYWRSFVTLTAEGDPERTPRIREGREALERLGG
;
A
#
# COMPACT_ATOMS: atom_id res chain seq x y z
N VAL A 1 -22.87 11.01 -6.25
CA VAL A 1 -21.74 10.11 -6.61
C VAL A 1 -21.73 10.03 -8.15
N ARG A 2 -20.82 10.62 -8.96
CA ARG A 2 -19.37 10.93 -8.88
C ARG A 2 -19.03 12.25 -9.65
N PRO A 3 -17.77 12.75 -9.66
CA PRO A 3 -16.69 12.12 -10.43
C PRO A 3 -15.44 11.80 -9.58
N PHE A 4 -15.09 10.51 -9.52
CA PHE A 4 -13.71 10.08 -9.31
C PHE A 4 -13.06 10.31 -10.68
N ASP A 5 -12.48 11.49 -10.94
CA ASP A 5 -11.28 11.68 -11.80
C ASP A 5 -10.85 13.13 -12.03
N ARG A 6 -9.58 13.43 -11.69
CA ARG A 6 -8.59 13.83 -12.71
C ARG A 6 -7.17 13.66 -12.18
N LEU A 7 -6.37 12.80 -12.80
CA LEU A 7 -5.21 12.20 -12.11
C LEU A 7 -5.62 11.37 -10.86
N THR A 8 -6.89 10.95 -10.67
CA THR A 8 -7.49 10.17 -9.51
C THR A 8 -6.73 8.94 -8.90
N TYR A 9 -5.60 8.59 -9.47
CA TYR A 9 -5.67 7.60 -10.55
C TYR A 9 -4.55 7.80 -11.54
N LEU A 10 -3.76 8.87 -11.45
CA LEU A 10 -2.50 8.98 -12.17
C LEU A 10 -1.37 8.87 -11.14
N ALA A 11 -1.11 7.73 -10.51
CA ALA A 11 -1.59 6.36 -10.74
C ALA A 11 -1.68 5.63 -9.40
N ARG A 12 -2.80 5.80 -8.69
CA ARG A 12 -3.10 5.25 -7.34
C ARG A 12 -2.10 5.51 -6.16
N ILE A 13 -1.19 6.47 -6.08
CA ILE A 13 -0.57 7.50 -6.95
C ILE A 13 0.92 7.21 -6.83
N GLY A 14 1.57 6.88 -7.94
CA GLY A 14 2.90 6.26 -7.90
C GLY A 14 2.85 4.80 -7.43
N ALA A 15 1.77 4.08 -7.77
CA ALA A 15 1.58 2.64 -7.58
C ALA A 15 2.17 2.11 -6.28
N VAL A 16 1.44 2.23 -5.18
CA VAL A 16 1.62 1.36 -4.03
C VAL A 16 2.92 1.63 -3.28
N TRP A 17 3.99 2.11 -3.91
CA TRP A 17 5.33 2.03 -3.40
C TRP A 17 6.25 2.97 -4.33
N GLY A 18 6.02 3.20 -5.63
CA GLY A 18 7.04 3.68 -6.58
C GLY A 18 7.51 5.15 -6.65
N ALA A 19 6.67 6.17 -6.82
CA ALA A 19 7.10 7.49 -7.35
C ALA A 19 7.52 8.52 -6.27
N SER A 20 8.50 9.37 -6.60
CA SER A 20 9.26 10.29 -5.74
C SER A 20 8.46 11.04 -4.66
N SER A 21 8.92 10.93 -3.40
CA SER A 21 8.57 11.81 -2.28
C SER A 21 8.91 13.30 -2.51
N ASP A 22 9.79 13.58 -3.49
CA ASP A 22 10.43 14.87 -3.67
C ASP A 22 9.78 15.75 -4.74
N ALA A 23 8.76 15.24 -5.46
CA ALA A 23 8.01 16.09 -6.38
C ALA A 23 7.12 17.03 -5.55
N GLU A 24 7.31 18.34 -5.67
CA GLU A 24 6.47 19.39 -5.05
C GLU A 24 4.96 19.15 -5.32
N ALA A 25 4.64 18.60 -6.50
CA ALA A 25 3.29 18.18 -6.89
C ALA A 25 2.73 16.99 -6.08
N PHE A 26 3.56 16.17 -5.43
CA PHE A 26 3.15 15.09 -4.53
C PHE A 26 2.88 15.62 -3.12
N GLN A 27 3.72 16.54 -2.62
CA GLN A 27 3.55 17.13 -1.29
C GLN A 27 2.26 17.93 -1.18
N SER A 28 1.87 18.67 -2.24
CA SER A 28 0.60 19.39 -2.28
C SER A 28 -0.64 18.49 -2.27
N LEU A 29 -0.49 17.19 -2.57
CA LEU A 29 -1.57 16.21 -2.50
C LEU A 29 -1.74 15.59 -1.11
N LEU A 30 -0.72 15.70 -0.26
CA LEU A 30 -0.74 15.26 1.14
C LEU A 30 -1.41 16.31 2.04
N ASP A 31 -2.55 16.84 1.62
CA ASP A 31 -3.39 17.73 2.41
C ASP A 31 -4.56 16.93 3.00
N PRO A 32 -4.67 16.82 4.35
CA PRO A 32 -5.81 16.21 5.01
C PRO A 32 -7.19 16.77 4.62
N ALA A 33 -7.26 18.03 4.15
CA ALA A 33 -8.49 18.64 3.66
C ALA A 33 -9.06 17.91 2.43
N ASN A 34 -8.20 17.24 1.63
CA ASN A 34 -8.62 16.53 0.41
C ASN A 34 -9.55 15.33 0.68
N CYS A 35 -9.58 14.80 1.90
CA CYS A 35 -10.39 13.63 2.27
C CYS A 35 -11.58 13.93 3.19
N GLU A 36 -11.91 15.20 3.48
CA GLU A 36 -12.88 15.57 4.54
C GLU A 36 -14.26 14.92 4.42
N THR A 37 -14.73 14.67 3.19
CA THR A 37 -16.07 14.13 2.92
C THR A 37 -16.04 12.76 2.25
N ASN A 38 -14.86 12.15 2.09
CA ASN A 38 -14.69 10.92 1.33
C ASN A 38 -13.83 9.91 2.11
N ALA A 39 -14.48 9.02 2.84
CA ALA A 39 -13.80 7.97 3.61
C ALA A 39 -12.85 7.11 2.75
N ALA A 40 -13.17 6.83 1.48
CA ALA A 40 -12.31 6.03 0.62
C ALA A 40 -10.96 6.70 0.29
N CYS A 41 -10.88 8.03 0.36
CA CYS A 41 -9.64 8.79 0.18
C CYS A 41 -8.62 8.52 1.30
N SER A 42 -9.10 8.30 2.53
CA SER A 42 -8.26 8.06 3.71
C SER A 42 -7.37 6.82 3.60
N VAL A 43 -7.81 5.80 2.85
CA VAL A 43 -7.08 4.54 2.62
C VAL A 43 -5.72 4.78 1.93
N TYR A 44 -5.61 5.88 1.20
CA TYR A 44 -4.39 6.31 0.53
C TYR A 44 -3.64 7.33 1.38
N LEU A 45 -4.34 8.35 1.87
CA LEU A 45 -3.71 9.53 2.47
C LEU A 45 -3.07 9.24 3.84
N ALA A 46 -3.76 8.55 4.74
CA ALA A 46 -3.25 8.28 6.09
C ALA A 46 -1.91 7.50 6.08
N PRO A 47 -1.79 6.35 5.38
CA PRO A 47 -0.51 5.65 5.33
C PRO A 47 0.58 6.44 4.57
N ALA A 48 0.22 7.30 3.60
CA ALA A 48 1.19 8.13 2.90
C ALA A 48 1.77 9.25 3.80
N LEU A 49 0.93 9.90 4.60
CA LEU A 49 1.38 10.85 5.62
C LEU A 49 2.29 10.18 6.65
N ALA A 50 1.91 8.99 7.11
CA ALA A 50 2.72 8.20 8.03
C ALA A 50 4.12 7.88 7.45
N GLN A 51 4.20 7.48 6.19
CA GLN A 51 5.48 7.15 5.52
C GLN A 51 6.41 8.36 5.39
N THR A 52 5.87 9.58 5.34
CA THR A 52 6.65 10.82 5.32
C THR A 52 6.94 11.37 6.72
N GLY A 53 6.58 10.63 7.78
CA GLY A 53 6.78 11.03 9.17
C GLY A 53 5.76 12.07 9.68
N ARG A 54 4.75 12.42 8.88
CA ARG A 54 3.66 13.34 9.25
C ARG A 54 2.59 12.61 10.08
N TRP A 55 2.99 12.14 11.26
CA TRP A 55 2.17 11.26 12.10
C TRP A 55 0.89 11.94 12.61
N ASP A 56 0.98 13.19 13.06
CA ASP A 56 -0.18 13.93 13.57
C ASP A 56 -1.25 14.11 12.48
N ASP A 57 -0.82 14.39 11.24
CA ASP A 57 -1.72 14.50 10.10
C ASP A 57 -2.35 13.14 9.75
N ALA A 58 -1.57 12.06 9.78
CA ALA A 58 -2.08 10.71 9.55
C ALA A 58 -3.14 10.32 10.59
N ASP A 59 -2.89 10.58 11.88
CA ASP A 59 -3.82 10.32 12.97
C ASP A 59 -5.07 11.20 12.86
N ALA A 60 -4.94 12.46 12.42
CA ALA A 60 -6.07 13.34 12.16
C ALA A 60 -6.96 12.83 11.01
N VAL A 61 -6.38 12.26 9.95
CA VAL A 61 -7.14 11.63 8.84
C VAL A 61 -7.85 10.37 9.32
N VAL A 62 -7.18 9.50 10.08
CA VAL A 62 -7.79 8.28 10.64
C VAL A 62 -8.95 8.62 11.57
N THR A 63 -8.75 9.54 12.51
CA THR A 63 -9.77 9.96 13.48
C THR A 63 -11.02 10.51 12.78
N ARG A 64 -10.83 11.39 11.79
CA ARG A 64 -11.95 11.95 11.01
C ARG A 64 -12.69 10.89 10.21
N THR A 65 -11.96 9.95 9.61
CA THR A 65 -12.56 8.85 8.85
C THR A 65 -13.40 7.96 9.74
N ARG A 66 -12.91 7.60 10.93
CA ARG A 66 -13.68 6.84 11.92
C ARG A 66 -14.96 7.57 12.31
N ALA A 67 -14.86 8.85 12.67
CA ALA A 67 -16.05 9.63 13.01
C ALA A 67 -17.06 9.74 11.86
N LEU A 68 -16.59 9.79 10.60
CA LEU A 68 -17.47 9.76 9.42
C LEU A 68 -18.18 8.41 9.27
N VAL A 69 -17.44 7.31 9.43
CA VAL A 69 -17.98 5.95 9.32
C VAL A 69 -18.93 5.64 10.48
N ASP A 70 -18.63 6.08 11.69
CA ASP A 70 -19.51 5.88 12.85
C ASP A 70 -20.88 6.52 12.60
N ARG A 71 -20.91 7.75 12.06
CA ARG A 71 -22.17 8.41 11.64
C ARG A 71 -22.90 7.67 10.52
N GLN A 72 -22.17 7.06 9.57
CA GLN A 72 -22.78 6.23 8.52
C GLN A 72 -23.40 4.97 9.11
N MET A 73 -22.71 4.33 10.06
CA MET A 73 -23.19 3.14 10.75
C MET A 73 -24.42 3.41 11.61
N GLU A 74 -24.48 4.55 12.29
CA GLU A 74 -25.69 5.01 13.00
C GLU A 74 -26.89 5.17 12.04
N ALA A 75 -26.62 5.54 10.79
CA ALA A 75 -27.62 5.61 9.72
C ALA A 75 -27.90 4.26 9.03
N GLY A 76 -27.30 3.15 9.49
CA GLY A 76 -27.48 1.81 8.95
C GLY A 76 -26.60 1.47 7.73
N ASP A 77 -25.62 2.30 7.40
CA ASP A 77 -24.67 2.10 6.30
C ASP A 77 -23.30 1.66 6.83
N SER A 78 -22.97 0.38 6.65
CA SER A 78 -21.66 -0.19 7.05
C SER A 78 -20.62 -0.18 5.94
N SER A 79 -20.94 0.36 4.75
CA SER A 79 -20.03 0.34 3.60
C SER A 79 -18.73 1.11 3.85
N GLY A 80 -18.75 2.06 4.77
CA GLY A 80 -17.59 2.85 5.18
C GLY A 80 -16.56 2.11 6.03
N LEU A 81 -16.93 0.99 6.68
CA LEU A 81 -16.09 0.32 7.68
C LEU A 81 -14.76 -0.15 7.10
N ILE A 82 -14.78 -0.71 5.89
CA ILE A 82 -13.57 -1.14 5.18
C ILE A 82 -12.60 0.02 4.94
N PHE A 83 -13.10 1.25 4.72
CA PHE A 83 -12.22 2.39 4.49
C PHE A 83 -11.48 2.78 5.77
N ALA A 84 -12.20 2.87 6.90
CA ALA A 84 -11.60 3.22 8.18
C ALA A 84 -10.61 2.14 8.64
N ASP A 85 -11.00 0.87 8.55
CA ASP A 85 -10.14 -0.26 8.94
C ASP A 85 -8.89 -0.37 8.08
N VAL A 86 -9.01 -0.24 6.75
CA VAL A 86 -7.85 -0.36 5.86
C VAL A 86 -6.93 0.87 5.98
N ALA A 87 -7.47 2.08 6.13
CA ALA A 87 -6.67 3.29 6.34
C ALA A 87 -5.86 3.21 7.64
N GLU A 88 -6.52 2.88 8.74
CA GLU A 88 -5.90 2.76 10.06
C GLU A 88 -4.94 1.56 10.12
N GLY A 89 -5.37 0.41 9.60
CA GLY A 89 -4.57 -0.81 9.58
C GLY A 89 -3.27 -0.64 8.80
N ARG A 90 -3.31 0.00 7.62
CA ARG A 90 -2.09 0.28 6.86
C ARG A 90 -1.21 1.34 7.51
N THR A 91 -1.80 2.32 8.20
CA THR A 91 -1.04 3.28 9.02
C THR A 91 -0.31 2.56 10.16
N ALA A 92 -0.96 1.59 10.80
CA ALA A 92 -0.36 0.73 11.82
C ALA A 92 0.79 -0.12 11.25
N VAL A 93 0.67 -0.64 10.02
CA VAL A 93 1.79 -1.33 9.33
C VAL A 93 3.01 -0.41 9.20
N VAL A 94 2.82 0.84 8.77
CA VAL A 94 3.92 1.81 8.60
C VAL A 94 4.58 2.15 9.95
N ARG A 95 3.78 2.21 11.02
CA ARG A 95 4.26 2.46 12.40
C ARG A 95 4.93 1.23 13.04
N GLY A 96 4.80 0.05 12.44
CA GLY A 96 5.25 -1.22 13.02
C GLY A 96 4.35 -1.79 14.11
N ASP A 97 3.12 -1.30 14.26
CA ASP A 97 2.12 -1.86 15.19
C ASP A 97 1.39 -3.04 14.52
N ASP A 98 2.08 -4.18 14.48
CA ASP A 98 1.66 -5.36 13.74
C ASP A 98 0.41 -6.02 14.31
N ALA A 99 0.24 -5.98 15.64
CA ALA A 99 -0.94 -6.50 16.31
C ALA A 99 -2.20 -5.70 15.92
N ARG A 100 -2.09 -4.36 15.90
CA ARG A 100 -3.19 -3.50 15.43
C ARG A 100 -3.45 -3.68 13.95
N ALA A 101 -2.41 -3.71 13.13
CA ALA A 101 -2.53 -3.92 11.69
C ALA A 101 -3.28 -5.22 11.38
N ARG A 102 -2.92 -6.35 12.01
CA ARG A 102 -3.63 -7.62 11.80
C ARG A 102 -5.10 -7.53 12.18
N ARG A 103 -5.39 -7.03 13.39
CA ARG A 103 -6.77 -6.93 13.89
C ARG A 103 -7.68 -6.17 12.93
N LEU A 104 -7.16 -5.11 12.32
CA LEU A 104 -7.91 -4.25 11.41
C LEU A 104 -7.99 -4.79 9.99
N LEU A 105 -6.92 -5.42 9.49
CA LEU A 105 -6.84 -5.83 8.07
C LEU A 105 -7.35 -7.26 7.82
N ASP A 106 -7.26 -8.18 8.79
CA ASP A 106 -7.66 -9.58 8.60
C ASP A 106 -9.10 -9.78 8.11
N PRO A 107 -10.11 -9.03 8.63
CA PRO A 107 -11.49 -9.16 8.15
C PRO A 107 -11.68 -8.85 6.66
N TRP A 108 -10.76 -8.10 6.05
CA TRP A 108 -10.89 -7.58 4.69
C TRP A 108 -10.02 -8.33 3.66
N LYS A 109 -9.21 -9.30 4.09
CA LYS A 109 -8.24 -9.99 3.22
C LYS A 109 -8.88 -10.73 2.04
N ASP A 110 -10.10 -11.22 2.22
CA ASP A 110 -10.84 -11.97 1.20
C ASP A 110 -11.77 -11.09 0.35
N SER A 111 -11.76 -9.77 0.57
CA SER A 111 -12.52 -8.83 -0.26
C SER A 111 -11.93 -8.75 -1.67
N TYR A 112 -12.77 -8.93 -2.69
CA TYR A 112 -12.42 -8.77 -4.11
C TYR A 112 -12.29 -7.31 -4.56
N SER A 113 -12.36 -6.36 -3.63
CA SER A 113 -12.17 -4.94 -3.91
C SER A 113 -10.68 -4.56 -3.86
N ILE A 114 -10.35 -3.38 -4.41
CA ILE A 114 -9.04 -2.77 -4.21
C ILE A 114 -8.67 -2.63 -2.72
N PHE A 115 -9.65 -2.41 -1.84
CA PHE A 115 -9.40 -2.27 -0.42
C PHE A 115 -9.01 -3.61 0.22
N GLY A 116 -9.51 -4.74 -0.31
CA GLY A 116 -9.03 -6.06 0.04
C GLY A 116 -7.61 -6.34 -0.46
N GLU A 117 -7.22 -5.83 -1.63
CA GLU A 117 -5.81 -5.85 -2.08
C GLU A 117 -4.91 -5.06 -1.12
N PHE A 118 -5.37 -3.89 -0.66
CA PHE A 118 -4.65 -3.09 0.33
C PHE A 118 -4.53 -3.80 1.68
N ALA A 119 -5.60 -4.45 2.16
CA ALA A 119 -5.54 -5.26 3.36
C ALA A 119 -4.53 -6.41 3.23
N ARG A 120 -4.59 -7.17 2.13
CA ARG A 120 -3.62 -8.25 1.85
C ARG A 120 -2.19 -7.75 1.78
N SER A 121 -1.95 -6.59 1.17
CA SER A 121 -0.60 -6.01 1.13
C SER A 121 -0.04 -5.65 2.50
N GLY A 122 -0.87 -5.10 3.40
CA GLY A 122 -0.47 -4.79 4.76
C GLY A 122 -0.20 -6.06 5.57
N LEU A 123 -1.06 -7.07 5.44
CA LEU A 123 -0.86 -8.38 6.08
C LEU A 123 0.39 -9.10 5.54
N ALA A 124 0.70 -8.96 4.25
CA ALA A 124 1.91 -9.51 3.65
C ALA A 124 3.17 -8.90 4.26
N GLU A 125 3.18 -7.58 4.44
CA GLU A 125 4.31 -6.86 5.04
C GLU A 125 4.49 -7.22 6.53
N VAL A 126 3.39 -7.33 7.27
CA VAL A 126 3.42 -7.81 8.66
C VAL A 126 3.96 -9.25 8.72
N ALA A 127 3.43 -10.15 7.89
CA ALA A 127 3.89 -11.54 7.84
C ALA A 127 5.37 -11.64 7.47
N ARG A 128 5.86 -10.79 6.55
CA ARG A 128 7.27 -10.72 6.16
C ARG A 128 8.16 -10.29 7.33
N ARG A 129 7.78 -9.25 8.08
CA ARG A 129 8.54 -8.78 9.26
C ARG A 129 8.56 -9.80 10.40
N GLU A 130 7.50 -10.60 10.52
CA GLU A 130 7.42 -11.71 11.47
C GLU A 130 8.03 -13.03 10.95
N GLU A 131 8.68 -13.01 9.79
CA GLU A 131 9.28 -14.20 9.16
C GLU A 131 8.27 -15.33 8.88
N ARG A 132 6.98 -15.01 8.79
CA ARG A 132 5.89 -15.93 8.43
C ARG A 132 5.82 -16.09 6.91
N TRP A 133 6.88 -16.63 6.32
CA TRP A 133 7.12 -16.64 4.87
C TRP A 133 5.98 -17.20 4.04
N THR A 134 5.40 -18.33 4.43
CA THR A 134 4.27 -18.94 3.70
C THR A 134 3.07 -18.00 3.62
N ALA A 135 2.76 -17.28 4.70
CA ALA A 135 1.68 -16.31 4.72
C ALA A 135 2.03 -15.08 3.87
N ALA A 136 3.25 -14.57 3.98
CA ALA A 136 3.72 -13.44 3.17
C ALA A 136 3.65 -13.76 1.66
N VAL A 137 4.15 -14.94 1.25
CA VAL A 137 4.07 -15.42 -0.14
C VAL A 137 2.61 -15.56 -0.58
N GLY A 138 1.74 -16.15 0.25
CA GLY A 138 0.32 -16.29 -0.07
C GLY A 138 -0.37 -14.95 -0.33
N PHE A 139 -0.14 -13.96 0.55
CA PHE A 139 -0.73 -12.63 0.39
C PHE A 139 -0.17 -11.89 -0.83
N TYR A 140 1.15 -11.85 -1.04
CA TYR A 140 1.73 -11.18 -2.21
C TYR A 140 1.40 -11.89 -3.53
N SER A 141 1.32 -13.22 -3.54
CA SER A 141 0.87 -13.98 -4.72
C SER A 141 -0.57 -13.64 -5.10
N GLY A 142 -1.43 -13.42 -4.10
CA GLY A 142 -2.79 -12.95 -4.30
C GLY A 142 -2.90 -11.57 -4.98
N LEU A 143 -1.80 -10.80 -5.04
CA LEU A 143 -1.73 -9.51 -5.70
C LEU A 143 -1.19 -9.58 -7.14
N LEU A 144 -0.87 -10.76 -7.68
CA LEU A 144 -0.30 -10.90 -9.02
C LEU A 144 -1.29 -10.65 -10.17
N GLY A 145 -2.57 -10.40 -9.86
CA GLY A 145 -3.61 -10.05 -10.84
C GLY A 145 -3.75 -8.54 -11.05
N GLY A 146 -4.07 -8.14 -12.28
CA GLY A 146 -4.50 -6.77 -12.62
C GLY A 146 -3.49 -5.67 -12.23
N TYR A 147 -4.02 -4.56 -11.72
CA TYR A 147 -3.25 -3.35 -11.40
C TYR A 147 -2.30 -3.50 -10.19
N SER A 148 -2.49 -4.51 -9.35
CA SER A 148 -1.68 -4.73 -8.14
C SER A 148 -0.47 -5.64 -8.40
N ARG A 149 -0.32 -6.15 -9.62
CA ARG A 149 0.79 -7.04 -10.00
C ARG A 149 2.19 -6.50 -9.68
N PRO A 150 2.52 -5.20 -9.92
CA PRO A 150 3.82 -4.66 -9.52
C PRO A 150 4.07 -4.79 -8.02
N LEU A 151 3.05 -4.61 -7.18
CA LEU A 151 3.17 -4.79 -5.73
C LEU A 151 3.52 -6.22 -5.36
N GLY A 152 2.78 -7.17 -5.94
CA GLY A 152 2.98 -8.58 -5.67
C GLY A 152 4.40 -9.01 -6.03
N LEU A 153 4.89 -8.61 -7.21
CA LEU A 153 6.25 -8.90 -7.65
C LEU A 153 7.31 -8.27 -6.75
N TYR A 154 7.14 -7.00 -6.38
CA TYR A 154 8.04 -6.32 -5.45
C TYR A 154 8.11 -7.05 -4.11
N GLY A 155 6.95 -7.34 -3.50
CA GLY A 155 6.88 -8.00 -2.20
C GLY A 155 7.46 -9.42 -2.21
N LEU A 156 7.19 -10.19 -3.26
CA LEU A 156 7.78 -11.51 -3.45
C LEU A 156 9.30 -11.45 -3.60
N ALA A 157 9.84 -10.44 -4.30
CA ALA A 157 11.27 -10.23 -4.40
C ALA A 157 11.89 -9.96 -3.01
N LYS A 158 11.28 -9.08 -2.20
CA LYS A 158 11.74 -8.82 -0.82
C LYS A 158 11.67 -10.05 0.07
N VAL A 159 10.64 -10.87 -0.07
CA VAL A 159 10.52 -12.14 0.68
C VAL A 159 11.61 -13.13 0.26
N ALA A 160 11.90 -13.25 -1.04
CA ALA A 160 12.95 -14.13 -1.54
C ALA A 160 14.34 -13.67 -1.08
N GLU A 161 14.65 -12.36 -1.17
CA GLU A 161 15.90 -11.80 -0.62
C GLU A 161 16.04 -12.09 0.88
N ALA A 162 14.98 -11.86 1.67
CA ALA A 162 15.01 -12.10 3.11
C ALA A 162 15.22 -13.58 3.48
N ARG A 163 14.86 -14.50 2.58
CA ARG A 163 15.09 -15.95 2.73
C ARG A 163 16.44 -16.42 2.19
N GLY A 164 17.21 -15.53 1.54
CA GLY A 164 18.45 -15.90 0.85
C GLY A 164 18.24 -16.71 -0.43
N ASP A 165 17.05 -16.64 -1.04
CA ASP A 165 16.75 -17.29 -2.32
C ASP A 165 17.06 -16.34 -3.47
N ASP A 166 18.34 -16.21 -3.79
CA ASP A 166 18.85 -15.22 -4.75
C ASP A 166 18.30 -15.42 -6.17
N ASP A 167 18.09 -16.67 -6.60
CA ASP A 167 17.55 -16.98 -7.93
C ASP A 167 16.07 -16.59 -8.04
N GLU A 168 15.28 -16.89 -7.01
CA GLU A 168 13.88 -16.48 -6.95
C GLU A 168 13.76 -14.95 -6.83
N ALA A 169 14.59 -14.32 -6.00
CA ALA A 169 14.67 -12.87 -5.87
C ALA A 169 15.00 -12.20 -7.21
N ARG A 170 16.02 -12.68 -7.92
CA ARG A 170 16.42 -12.16 -9.24
C ARG A 170 15.28 -12.26 -10.24
N ARG A 171 14.55 -13.38 -10.27
CA ARG A 171 13.39 -13.57 -11.15
C ARG A 171 12.29 -12.55 -10.88
N TYR A 172 11.94 -12.33 -9.60
CA TYR A 172 10.89 -11.38 -9.23
C TYR A 172 11.31 -9.93 -9.46
N TRP A 173 12.54 -9.57 -9.10
CA TRP A 173 13.07 -8.22 -9.37
C TRP A 173 13.11 -7.90 -10.85
N ARG A 174 13.59 -8.82 -11.70
CA ARG A 174 13.58 -8.64 -13.15
C ARG A 174 12.16 -8.42 -13.66
N SER A 175 11.22 -9.25 -13.22
CA SER A 175 9.81 -9.12 -13.61
C SER A 175 9.22 -7.78 -13.16
N PHE A 176 9.52 -7.36 -11.93
CA PHE A 176 9.08 -6.08 -11.38
C PHE A 176 9.64 -4.90 -12.19
N VAL A 177 10.95 -4.87 -12.41
CA VAL A 177 11.63 -3.81 -13.18
C VAL A 177 11.11 -3.78 -14.61
N THR A 178 11.04 -4.91 -15.31
CA THR A 178 10.51 -4.95 -16.69
C THR A 178 9.08 -4.43 -16.78
N LEU A 179 8.20 -4.83 -15.85
CA LEU A 179 6.81 -4.39 -15.84
C LEU A 179 6.66 -2.89 -15.55
N THR A 180 7.61 -2.30 -14.83
CA THR A 180 7.53 -0.91 -14.36
C THR A 180 8.44 0.06 -15.13
N ALA A 181 9.39 -0.44 -15.92
CA ALA A 181 10.36 0.34 -16.70
C ALA A 181 9.77 1.01 -17.95
N GLU A 182 8.50 0.78 -18.28
CA GLU A 182 7.78 1.56 -19.29
C GLU A 182 7.45 3.00 -18.81
N GLY A 183 7.70 3.32 -17.53
CA GLY A 183 7.65 4.68 -16.96
C GLY A 183 9.04 5.30 -16.71
N ASP A 184 9.07 6.60 -16.39
CA ASP A 184 10.31 7.36 -16.10
C ASP A 184 11.10 6.72 -14.93
N PRO A 185 12.24 6.06 -15.19
CA PRO A 185 12.93 5.24 -14.21
C PRO A 185 13.67 6.04 -13.15
N GLU A 186 13.92 7.34 -13.37
CA GLU A 186 14.62 8.19 -12.39
C GLU A 186 13.69 8.69 -11.28
N ARG A 187 12.38 8.71 -11.55
CA ARG A 187 11.37 9.26 -10.64
C ARG A 187 10.81 8.27 -9.63
N THR A 188 11.30 7.02 -9.62
CA THR A 188 10.63 5.95 -8.87
C THR A 188 11.60 5.17 -7.95
N PRO A 189 11.79 5.56 -6.66
CA PRO A 189 12.72 4.93 -5.72
C PRO A 189 12.82 3.40 -5.73
N ARG A 190 11.74 2.67 -6.05
CA ARG A 190 11.80 1.20 -6.05
C ARG A 190 12.06 0.52 -7.36
N ILE A 191 11.90 1.23 -8.47
CA ILE A 191 12.55 0.78 -9.71
C ILE A 191 14.07 0.85 -9.52
N ARG A 192 14.56 1.92 -8.88
CA ARG A 192 15.97 2.05 -8.49
C ARG A 192 16.40 0.91 -7.56
N GLU A 193 15.67 0.67 -6.46
CA GLU A 193 15.97 -0.46 -5.56
C GLU A 193 15.99 -1.81 -6.31
N GLY A 194 15.03 -2.05 -7.21
CA GLY A 194 14.98 -3.29 -7.97
C GLY A 194 16.17 -3.47 -8.92
N ARG A 195 16.68 -2.37 -9.52
CA ARG A 195 17.90 -2.41 -10.34
C ARG A 195 19.14 -2.65 -9.49
N GLU A 196 19.28 -1.93 -8.39
CA GLU A 196 20.38 -2.13 -7.44
C GLU A 196 20.36 -3.57 -6.87
N ALA A 197 19.17 -4.13 -6.64
CA ALA A 197 19.03 -5.52 -6.21
C ALA A 197 19.49 -6.49 -7.31
N LEU A 198 19.13 -6.26 -8.57
CA LEU A 198 19.61 -7.07 -9.68
C LEU A 198 21.15 -7.00 -9.82
N GLU A 199 21.75 -5.82 -9.69
CA GLU A 199 23.20 -5.64 -9.71
C GLU A 199 23.88 -6.42 -8.57
N ARG A 200 23.36 -6.34 -7.33
CA ARG A 200 23.87 -7.10 -6.18
C ARG A 200 23.76 -8.62 -6.38
N LEU A 201 22.68 -9.07 -7.01
CA LEU A 201 22.40 -10.49 -7.26
C LEU A 201 23.13 -11.02 -8.52
N GLY A 202 24.07 -10.27 -9.09
CA GLY A 202 24.83 -10.69 -10.28
C GLY A 202 23.98 -10.79 -11.56
N GLY A 203 22.95 -9.95 -11.66
CA GLY A 203 22.00 -9.88 -12.77
C GLY A 203 22.36 -8.90 -13.87
#